data_AF-A0A2X0KCQ6-F1
#
_entry.id   AF-A0A2X0KCQ6-F1
#
_cell.length_a   1.000
_cell.length_b   1.000
_cell.length_c   1.000
_cell.angle_alpha   90.00
_cell.angle_beta   90.00
_cell.angle_gamma   90.00
#
_symmetry.space_group_name_H-M   'P 1'
#
loop_
_entity.id
_entity.type
_entity.pdbx_description
1 polymer ?
#
loop_
_entity_poly.entity_id
_entity_poly.type
_entity_poly.pdbx_seq_one_letter_code
_entity_poly.pdbx_strand_id
1 'polypeptide(L)' 'MPLTVACDGSETAGAAARWAAAYAVAAGESVRLLHVRPSRGGGPEQLRPRRPDVEPGAGAPGRRWRTSRTS' A
#
# COMPACT_ATOMS: atom_id res chain seq x y z
N MET A 1 1.77 -5.30 -9.30
CA MET A 1 1.10 -5.05 -8.01
C MET A 1 0.43 -6.36 -7.60
N PRO A 2 0.51 -6.82 -6.34
CA PRO A 2 -0.04 -8.13 -5.98
C PRO A 2 -1.57 -8.15 -6.08
N LEU A 3 -2.13 -9.22 -6.68
CA LEU A 3 -3.57 -9.45 -6.73
C LEU A 3 -4.11 -9.58 -5.30
N THR A 4 -5.03 -8.69 -4.91
CA THR A 4 -5.59 -8.69 -3.56
C THR A 4 -6.98 -9.31 -3.57
N VAL A 5 -7.21 -10.32 -2.73
CA VAL A 5 -8.49 -11.01 -2.56
C VAL A 5 -9.03 -10.75 -1.16
N ALA A 6 -10.23 -10.19 -1.07
CA ALA A 6 -10.94 -10.06 0.19
C ALA A 6 -11.54 -11.41 0.61
N CYS A 7 -11.34 -11.79 1.86
CA CYS A 7 -11.87 -13.01 2.44
C CYS A 7 -12.72 -12.67 3.67
N ASP A 8 -13.88 -13.30 3.78
CA ASP A 8 -14.81 -13.21 4.91
C ASP A 8 -15.06 -14.58 5.59
N GLY A 9 -14.34 -15.61 5.14
CA GLY A 9 -14.50 -16.99 5.62
C GLY A 9 -15.58 -17.79 4.91
N SER A 10 -16.32 -17.20 3.97
CA SER A 10 -17.31 -17.93 3.16
C SER A 10 -16.65 -18.90 2.18
N GLU A 11 -17.40 -19.92 1.76
CA GLU A 11 -16.96 -20.84 0.70
C GLU A 11 -16.67 -20.11 -0.61
N THR A 12 -17.47 -19.09 -0.93
CA THR A 12 -17.28 -18.24 -2.12
C THR A 12 -15.95 -17.50 -2.06
N ALA A 13 -15.61 -16.91 -0.91
CA ALA A 13 -14.29 -16.29 -0.71
C ALA A 13 -13.17 -17.34 -0.84
N GLY A 14 -13.38 -18.56 -0.35
CA GLY A 14 -12.46 -19.67 -0.54
C GLY A 14 -12.24 -20.04 -2.02
N ALA A 15 -13.30 -20.09 -2.82
CA ALA A 15 -13.23 -20.34 -4.26
C ALA A 15 -12.48 -19.22 -4.99
N ALA A 16 -12.76 -17.96 -4.65
CA ALA A 16 -12.07 -16.79 -5.20
C ALA A 16 -10.56 -16.82 -4.88
N ALA A 17 -10.18 -17.17 -3.66
CA ALA A 17 -8.77 -17.29 -3.26
C ALA A 17 -8.04 -18.39 -4.04
N ARG A 18 -8.68 -19.55 -4.28
CA ARG A 18 -8.10 -20.64 -5.08
C ARG A 18 -7.90 -20.24 -6.54
N TRP A 19 -8.90 -19.58 -7.13
CA TRP A 19 -8.79 -19.07 -8.49
C TRP A 19 -7.64 -18.06 -8.62
N ALA A 20 -7.57 -17.10 -7.69
CA ALA A 20 -6.52 -16.08 -7.68
C ALA A 20 -5.13 -16.69 -7.51
N ALA A 21 -4.99 -17.73 -6.70
CA ALA A 21 -3.73 -18.46 -6.54
C ALA A 21 -3.30 -19.14 -7.85
N ALA A 22 -4.22 -19.84 -8.52
CA ALA A 22 -3.92 -20.48 -9.81
C ALA A 22 -3.53 -19.45 -10.88
N TYR A 23 -4.24 -18.33 -10.94
CA TYR A 23 -3.92 -17.22 -11.83
C TYR A 23 -2.52 -16.64 -11.55
N ALA A 24 -2.23 -16.33 -10.29
CA ALA A 24 -0.95 -15.72 -9.90
C ALA A 24 0.24 -16.64 -10.18
N VAL A 25 0.10 -17.95 -9.96
CA VAL A 25 1.13 -18.93 -10.36
C VAL A 25 1.39 -18.88 -11.85
N ALA A 26 0.34 -18.87 -12.67
CA ALA A 26 0.47 -18.81 -14.13
C ALA A 26 1.07 -17.48 -14.61
N ALA A 27 0.78 -16.37 -13.91
CA ALA A 27 1.27 -15.04 -14.24
C ALA A 27 2.66 -14.72 -13.65
N GLY A 28 3.22 -15.59 -12.80
CA GLY A 28 4.43 -15.27 -12.04
C GLY A 28 4.24 -14.14 -11.02
N GLU A 29 3.00 -13.95 -10.55
CA GLU A 29 2.61 -12.91 -9.59
C GLU A 29 2.39 -13.48 -8.18
N SER A 30 2.14 -12.59 -7.23
CA SER A 30 1.81 -12.94 -5.84
C SER A 30 0.37 -12.54 -5.49
N VAL A 31 -0.26 -13.34 -4.63
CA VAL A 31 -1.60 -13.06 -4.09
C VAL A 31 -1.49 -12.54 -2.67
N ARG A 32 -2.25 -11.49 -2.35
CA ARG A 32 -2.47 -11.00 -0.99
C ARG A 32 -3.90 -11.32 -0.56
N LEU A 33 -4.06 -12.06 0.53
CA LEU A 33 -5.37 -12.28 1.15
C LEU A 33 -5.63 -11.18 2.20
N LEU A 34 -6.82 -10.59 2.16
CA LEU A 34 -7.24 -9.53 3.07
C LEU A 34 -8.52 -9.94 3.80
N HIS A 35 -8.48 -10.01 5.12
CA HIS A 35 -9.67 -10.25 5.93
C HIS A 35 -9.97 -9.03 6.80
N VAL A 36 -11.14 -8.41 6.61
CA VAL A 36 -11.57 -7.23 7.37
C VAL A 36 -12.45 -7.67 8.52
N ARG A 37 -12.00 -7.47 9.77
CA ARG A 37 -12.86 -7.62 10.94
C ARG A 37 -13.49 -6.28 11.29
N PRO A 38 -14.83 -6.14 11.28
CA PRO A 38 -15.46 -4.93 11.76
C PRO A 38 -15.19 -4.79 13.26
N SER A 39 -14.57 -3.68 13.66
CA SER A 39 -14.45 -3.30 15.07
C SER A 39 -15.82 -2.86 15.58
N ARG A 40 -16.35 -3.53 16.62
CA ARG A 40 -17.68 -3.26 17.21
C ARG A 40 -17.87 -1.83 17.80
N GLY A 41 -16.86 -0.95 17.73
CA GLY A 41 -16.87 0.37 18.38
C GLY A 41 -16.43 1.55 17.51
N GLY A 42 -16.22 1.37 16.22
CA GLY A 42 -15.87 2.48 15.31
C GLY A 42 -16.88 2.53 14.19
N GLY A 43 -17.56 3.67 14.03
CA GLY A 43 -18.19 4.02 12.74
C GLY A 43 -17.13 4.02 11.62
N PRO A 44 -17.49 4.35 10.37
CA PRO A 44 -16.53 4.34 9.27
C PRO A 44 -15.47 5.42 9.48
N GLU A 45 -14.44 5.14 10.29
CA GLU A 45 -13.14 5.75 10.09
C GLU A 45 -12.71 5.27 8.72
N GLN A 46 -12.87 6.16 7.74
CA GLN A 46 -12.22 6.04 6.45
C GLN A 46 -10.79 5.58 6.72
N LEU A 47 -10.49 4.34 6.35
CA LEU A 47 -9.13 3.84 6.23
C LEU A 47 -8.45 4.72 5.18
N ARG A 48 -8.01 5.91 5.60
CA ARG A 48 -7.24 6.79 4.73
C ARG A 48 -5.97 6.01 4.39
N PRO A 49 -5.61 5.91 3.12
CA PRO A 49 -4.31 5.37 2.76
C PRO A 49 -3.28 6.16 3.57
N ARG A 50 -2.60 5.50 4.51
CA ARG A 50 -1.40 6.08 5.11
C ARG A 50 -0.40 6.16 3.98
N ARG A 51 -0.38 7.31 3.29
CA ARG A 51 0.77 7.63 2.46
C ARG A 51 1.95 7.63 3.43
N PRO A 52 3.02 6.87 3.17
CA PRO A 52 4.26 7.12 3.90
C PRO A 52 4.58 8.61 3.68
N ASP A 53 4.90 9.31 4.76
CA ASP A 53 5.39 10.68 4.71
C ASP A 53 6.68 10.67 3.89
N VAL A 54 6.54 10.78 2.56
CA VAL A 54 7.64 11.15 1.69
C VAL A 54 7.77 12.64 1.91
N GLU A 55 8.63 13.00 2.85
CA GLU A 55 9.24 14.32 2.93
C GLU A 55 9.67 14.71 1.51
N PRO A 56 9.04 15.71 0.87
CA PRO A 56 9.56 16.21 -0.39
C PRO A 56 10.90 16.81 -0.04
N GLY A 57 11.97 16.13 -0.51
CA GLY A 57 13.34 16.61 -0.38
C GLY A 57 13.38 18.10 -0.68
N ALA A 58 13.94 18.86 0.25
CA ALA A 58 14.06 20.31 0.21
C ALA A 58 14.89 20.76 -1.01
N GLY A 59 14.27 20.75 -2.19
CA GLY A 59 14.69 21.50 -3.36
C GLY A 59 14.21 22.94 -3.19
N ALA A 60 14.94 23.73 -2.41
CA ALA A 60 14.76 25.17 -2.38
C ALA A 60 15.42 25.78 -3.64
N PRO A 61 14.69 26.50 -4.51
CA PRO A 61 15.29 27.27 -5.56
C PRO A 61 15.84 28.59 -4.98
N GLY A 62 17.12 28.83 -5.21
CA GLY A 62 17.73 30.15 -5.12
C GLY A 62 18.20 30.57 -3.73
N ARG A 63 19.53 30.56 -3.53
CA ARG A 63 20.27 31.74 -3.07
C ARG A 63 21.79 31.56 -3.18
N ARG A 64 22.36 32.38 -4.06
CA ARG A 64 23.73 32.95 -4.11
C ARG A 64 24.90 32.16 -3.49
N TRP A 65 25.84 31.81 -4.37
CA TRP A 65 27.24 31.55 -4.06
C TRP A 65 27.84 32.63 -3.14
N ARG A 66 28.44 32.19 -2.02
CA ARG A 66 29.40 33.01 -1.26
C ARG A 66 30.64 32.14 -1.06
N THR A 67 31.63 32.34 -1.93
CA THR A 67 32.98 31.80 -1.72
C THR A 67 33.67 32.66 -0.67
N SER A 68 33.89 32.10 0.51
CA SER A 68 34.80 32.71 1.50
C SER A 68 36.20 32.19 1.23
N ARG A 69 36.97 33.00 0.49
CA ARG A 69 38.43 32.92 0.40
C ARG A 69 39.02 33.79 1.51
N THR A 70 39.78 33.19 2.42
CA THR A 70 40.80 33.82 3.27
C THR A 70 41.78 32.70 3.62
N SER A 71 42.95 32.62 2.97
CA SER A 71 44.20 33.33 3.27
C SER A 71 44.75 32.98 4.66
#